data_AF-A0AAI9UZJ8-F1
#
_entry.id   AF-A0AAI9UZJ8-F1
#
_cell.length_a   1.000
_cell.length_b   1.000
_cell.length_c   1.000
_cell.angle_alpha   90.00
_cell.angle_beta   90.00
_cell.angle_gamma   90.00
#
_symmetry.space_group_name_H-M   'P 1'
#
loop_
_entity.id
_entity.type
_entity.pdbx_description
1 polymer ?
#
loop_
_entity_poly.entity_id
_entity_poly.type
_entity_poly.pdbx_seq_one_letter_code
_entity_poly.pdbx_strand_id
1 'polypeptide(L)'
;MAKALKVRNVITDERVVPADETALGKMAHGLGTESSLVQMRLAGKCTFTAKHGAQLGWKPQFPPEHIFEAADDEVELILQTLHSDASSGDKPWYKKE
;
A
#
# COMPACT_ATOMS: atom_id res chain seq x y z
N MET A 1 6.31 -1.41 -4.17
CA MET A 1 6.36 -0.17 -3.35
C MET A 1 7.73 0.16 -2.74
N ALA A 2 8.32 -0.64 -1.84
CA ALA A 2 9.60 -0.25 -1.17
C ALA A 2 10.74 0.11 -2.15
N LYS A 3 10.92 -0.69 -3.21
CA LYS A 3 11.86 -0.39 -4.30
C LYS A 3 11.57 0.96 -4.99
N ALA A 4 10.31 1.24 -5.28
CA ALA A 4 9.87 2.49 -5.91
C ALA A 4 10.20 3.72 -5.05
N LEU A 5 10.00 3.62 -3.73
CA LEU A 5 10.36 4.65 -2.74
C LEU A 5 11.88 4.85 -2.65
N LYS A 6 12.65 3.76 -2.71
CA LYS A 6 14.12 3.81 -2.65
C LYS A 6 14.71 4.50 -3.88
N VAL A 7 14.22 4.18 -5.10
CA VAL A 7 14.64 4.84 -6.35
C VAL A 7 14.40 6.35 -6.31
N ARG A 8 13.33 6.79 -5.64
CA ARG A 8 12.97 8.21 -5.45
C ARG A 8 13.61 8.83 -4.19
N ASN A 9 14.54 8.13 -3.53
CA ASN A 9 15.26 8.56 -2.33
C ASN A 9 14.39 8.92 -1.11
N VAL A 10 13.17 8.38 -1.02
CA VAL A 10 12.29 8.59 0.14
C VAL A 10 12.73 7.74 1.34
N ILE A 11 13.29 6.56 1.07
CA ILE A 11 13.81 5.63 2.09
C ILE A 11 15.24 5.19 1.76
N THR A 12 15.97 4.74 2.77
CA THR A 12 17.37 4.31 2.62
C THR A 12 17.53 2.81 2.42
N ASP A 13 16.52 2.01 2.78
CA ASP A 13 16.53 0.55 2.69
C ASP A 13 15.20 0.06 2.10
N GLU A 14 15.27 -0.82 1.11
CA GLU A 14 14.08 -1.38 0.43
C GLU A 14 13.70 -2.78 0.94
N ARG A 15 14.45 -3.34 1.89
CA ARG A 15 14.17 -4.67 2.45
C ARG A 15 12.83 -4.68 3.18
N VAL A 16 11.98 -5.63 2.80
CA VAL A 16 10.70 -5.88 3.48
C VAL A 16 10.92 -6.96 4.54
N VAL A 17 10.67 -6.60 5.80
CA VAL A 17 10.83 -7.48 6.96
C VAL A 17 9.54 -7.49 7.79
N PRO A 18 9.29 -8.52 8.62
CA PRO A 18 8.24 -8.47 9.62
C PRO A 18 8.37 -7.23 10.49
N ALA A 19 7.25 -6.55 10.76
CA ALA A 19 7.22 -5.36 11.61
C ALA A 19 7.57 -5.73 13.06
N ASP A 20 8.51 -5.01 13.66
CA ASP A 20 8.77 -5.08 15.09
C ASP A 20 7.72 -4.28 15.87
N GLU A 21 7.78 -4.33 17.21
CA GLU A 21 6.83 -3.64 18.09
C GLU A 21 6.80 -2.11 17.86
N THR A 22 7.95 -1.51 17.53
CA THR A 22 8.04 -0.07 17.28
C THR A 22 7.34 0.29 15.96
N ALA A 23 7.53 -0.52 14.92
CA ALA A 23 6.86 -0.37 13.64
C ALA A 23 5.35 -0.61 13.76
N LEU A 24 4.93 -1.65 14.50
CA LEU A 24 3.53 -1.93 14.76
C LEU A 24 2.83 -0.76 15.46
N GLY A 25 3.47 -0.13 16.46
CA GLY A 25 2.92 1.06 17.12
C GLY A 25 2.70 2.25 16.16
N LYS A 26 3.64 2.49 15.24
CA LYS A 26 3.49 3.55 14.22
C LYS A 26 2.37 3.23 13.23
N MET A 27 2.27 1.97 12.80
CA MET A 27 1.19 1.51 11.92
C MET A 27 -0.18 1.66 12.60
N ALA A 28 -0.28 1.26 13.87
CA ALA A 28 -1.50 1.36 14.68
C ALA A 28 -1.99 2.81 14.77
N HIS A 29 -1.08 3.74 15.07
CA HIS A 29 -1.36 5.17 15.11
C HIS A 29 -1.88 5.69 13.76
N GLY A 30 -1.20 5.37 12.66
CA GLY A 30 -1.62 5.78 11.31
C GLY A 30 -2.97 5.20 10.89
N LEU A 31 -3.32 4.01 11.38
CA LEU A 31 -4.59 3.33 11.10
C LEU A 31 -5.72 3.70 12.08
N GLY A 32 -5.43 4.49 13.12
CA GLY A 32 -6.41 4.79 14.17
C GLY A 32 -6.91 3.55 14.91
N THR A 33 -6.03 2.58 15.18
CA THR A 33 -6.38 1.29 15.80
C THR A 33 -5.32 0.85 16.82
N GLU A 34 -5.58 -0.25 17.51
CA GLU A 34 -4.63 -0.87 18.46
C GLU A 34 -3.59 -1.71 17.72
N SER A 35 -2.35 -1.81 18.24
CA SER A 35 -1.26 -2.59 17.61
C SER A 35 -1.64 -4.05 17.34
N SER A 36 -2.41 -4.67 18.24
CA SER A 36 -2.90 -6.05 18.09
C SER A 36 -3.87 -6.24 16.92
N LEU A 37 -4.51 -5.16 16.44
CA LEU A 37 -5.46 -5.19 15.33
C LEU A 37 -4.81 -4.81 13.98
N VAL A 38 -3.55 -4.36 13.97
CA VAL A 38 -2.85 -3.95 12.73
C VAL A 38 -2.86 -5.06 11.69
N GLN A 39 -2.52 -6.29 12.09
CA GLN A 39 -2.52 -7.43 11.16
C GLN A 39 -3.91 -7.70 10.59
N MET A 40 -4.96 -7.64 11.40
CA MET A 40 -6.34 -7.84 10.94
C MET A 40 -6.78 -6.74 9.96
N ARG A 41 -6.30 -5.51 10.14
CA ARG A 41 -6.67 -4.35 9.29
C ARG A 41 -5.93 -4.31 7.96
N LEU A 42 -4.69 -4.78 7.92
CA LEU A 42 -3.83 -4.74 6.73
C LEU A 42 -3.73 -6.07 5.97
N ALA A 43 -3.92 -7.19 6.66
CA ALA A 43 -3.81 -8.51 6.05
C ALA A 43 -5.19 -9.07 5.69
N GLY A 44 -5.20 -9.94 4.69
CA GLY A 44 -6.35 -10.73 4.32
C GLY A 44 -5.92 -11.82 3.35
N LYS A 45 -6.22 -13.08 3.67
CA LYS A 45 -5.99 -14.18 2.73
C LYS A 45 -7.17 -14.23 1.76
N CYS A 46 -6.98 -13.70 0.55
CA CYS A 46 -7.94 -13.95 -0.52
C CYS A 46 -7.86 -15.43 -0.92
N THR A 47 -8.92 -16.19 -0.67
CA THR A 47 -9.02 -17.60 -1.05
C THR A 47 -9.68 -17.81 -2.41
N PHE A 48 -10.19 -16.75 -3.04
CA PHE A 48 -10.78 -16.80 -4.38
C PHE A 48 -9.68 -16.82 -5.45
N THR A 49 -9.36 -18.01 -5.94
CA THR A 49 -8.49 -18.19 -7.12
C THR A 49 -9.33 -18.68 -8.30
N ALA A 50 -9.27 -18.00 -9.44
CA ALA A 50 -10.03 -18.34 -10.66
C ALA A 50 -9.46 -19.58 -11.41
N LYS A 51 -9.17 -20.67 -10.69
CA LYS A 51 -8.48 -21.86 -11.21
C LYS A 51 -9.23 -22.53 -12.37
N HIS A 52 -10.56 -22.57 -12.31
CA HIS A 52 -11.38 -23.20 -13.37
C HIS A 52 -11.49 -22.34 -14.63
N GLY A 53 -11.33 -21.02 -14.53
CA GLY A 53 -11.35 -20.15 -15.72
C GLY A 53 -10.23 -20.50 -16.70
N ALA A 54 -9.02 -20.74 -16.17
CA ALA A 54 -7.88 -21.15 -16.98
C ALA A 54 -8.12 -22.46 -17.76
N GLN A 55 -8.92 -23.39 -17.20
CA GLN A 55 -9.27 -24.65 -17.87
C GLN A 55 -10.18 -24.44 -19.09
N LEU A 56 -10.93 -23.33 -19.11
CA LEU A 56 -11.80 -22.91 -20.22
C LEU A 56 -11.08 -21.95 -21.18
N GLY A 57 -9.76 -21.75 -21.03
CA GLY A 57 -8.98 -20.81 -21.83
C GLY A 57 -9.14 -19.34 -21.44
N TRP A 58 -9.87 -19.02 -20.37
CA TRP A 58 -9.94 -17.67 -19.84
C TRP A 58 -8.57 -17.24 -19.29
N LYS A 59 -8.18 -16.00 -19.59
CA LYS A 59 -6.96 -15.38 -19.09
C LYS A 59 -7.32 -14.06 -18.40
N PRO A 60 -6.76 -13.77 -17.23
CA PRO A 60 -6.97 -12.47 -16.59
C PRO A 60 -6.37 -11.37 -17.45
N GLN A 61 -7.09 -10.25 -17.58
CA GLN A 61 -6.54 -9.02 -18.17
C GLN A 61 -5.35 -8.51 -17.35
N PHE A 62 -5.46 -8.59 -16.02
CA PHE A 62 -4.42 -8.21 -15.07
C PHE A 62 -4.05 -9.43 -14.24
N PRO A 63 -2.94 -10.12 -14.56
CA PRO A 63 -2.48 -11.26 -13.77
C PRO A 63 -1.97 -10.79 -12.39
N PRO A 64 -1.80 -11.69 -11.40
CA PRO A 64 -1.32 -11.31 -10.07
C PRO A 64 -0.03 -10.49 -10.08
N GLU A 65 0.86 -10.75 -11.03
CA GLU A 65 2.15 -10.07 -11.19
C GLU A 65 2.00 -8.60 -11.61
N HIS A 66 0.87 -8.20 -12.20
CA HIS A 66 0.59 -6.81 -12.58
C HIS A 66 0.63 -5.85 -11.39
N ILE A 67 0.46 -6.37 -10.16
CA ILE A 67 0.61 -5.56 -8.94
C ILE A 67 1.99 -4.92 -8.82
N PHE A 68 3.05 -5.51 -9.40
CA PHE A 68 4.39 -4.95 -9.34
C PHE A 68 4.55 -3.70 -10.20
N GLU A 69 3.84 -3.62 -11.32
CA GLU A 69 3.77 -2.45 -12.20
C GLU A 69 2.92 -1.37 -11.53
N ALA A 70 1.68 -1.71 -11.16
CA ALA A 70 0.76 -0.78 -10.52
C ALA A 70 1.31 -0.19 -9.21
N ALA A 71 2.10 -0.95 -8.44
CA ALA A 71 2.68 -0.48 -7.19
C ALA A 71 3.78 0.58 -7.34
N ASP A 72 4.39 0.77 -8.53
CA ASP A 72 5.28 1.91 -8.77
C ASP A 72 4.46 3.16 -9.12
N ASP A 73 3.46 3.00 -10.00
CA ASP A 73 2.54 4.07 -10.39
C ASP A 73 1.78 4.65 -9.19
N GLU A 74 1.35 3.79 -8.25
CA GLU A 74 0.72 4.23 -7.00
C GLU A 74 1.66 5.07 -6.13
N VAL A 75 2.94 4.68 -6.04
CA VAL A 75 3.94 5.44 -5.26
C VAL A 75 4.15 6.82 -5.88
N GLU A 76 4.26 6.89 -7.20
CA GLU A 76 4.38 8.16 -7.93
C GLU A 76 3.19 9.08 -7.61
N LEU A 77 1.96 8.58 -7.75
CA LEU A 77 0.74 9.35 -7.51
C LEU A 77 0.65 9.86 -6.06
N ILE A 78 0.96 9.00 -5.08
CA ILE A 78 0.94 9.38 -3.66
C ILE A 78 1.93 10.50 -3.38
N LEU A 79 3.17 10.38 -3.88
CA LEU A 79 4.20 11.40 -3.65
C LEU A 79 3.84 12.73 -4.31
N GLN A 80 3.33 12.70 -5.55
CA GLN A 80 2.86 13.91 -6.23
C GLN A 80 1.76 14.64 -5.44
N THR A 81 0.82 13.87 -4.85
CA THR A 81 -0.28 14.44 -4.05
C THR A 81 0.25 15.05 -2.75
N LEU A 82 1.14 14.36 -2.03
CA LEU A 82 1.73 14.88 -0.79
C LEU A 82 2.56 16.16 -1.03
N HIS A 83 3.24 16.27 -2.17
CA HIS A 83 3.96 17.49 -2.54
C HIS A 83 3.01 18.63 -2.93
N SER A 84 1.85 18.32 -3.53
CA SER A 84 0.86 19.31 -3.94
C SER A 84 0.07 19.87 -2.76
N ASP A 85 -0.33 19.02 -1.80
CA ASP A 85 -1.03 19.41 -0.57
C ASP A 85 -0.15 20.28 0.36
N ALA A 86 1.17 20.11 0.30
CA ALA A 86 2.11 21.00 0.99
C ALA A 86 2.09 22.45 0.44
N SER A 87 1.58 22.66 -0.79
CA SER A 87 1.47 23.98 -1.42
C SER A 87 0.09 24.63 -1.32
N SER A 88 -0.98 23.86 -1.03
CA SER A 88 -2.36 24.35 -1.14
C SER A 88 -2.94 24.89 0.18
N GLY A 89 -2.38 24.56 1.35
CA GLY A 89 -2.88 25.06 2.65
C GLY A 89 -4.31 24.64 3.00
N ASP A 90 -4.95 23.80 2.18
CA ASP A 90 -6.34 23.37 2.36
C ASP A 90 -6.44 22.21 3.35
N LYS A 91 -7.40 22.31 4.27
CA LYS A 91 -7.66 21.27 5.27
C LYS A 91 -8.16 19.99 4.57
N PRO A 92 -7.65 18.79 4.93
CA PRO A 92 -8.13 17.52 4.37
C PRO A 92 -9.64 17.34 4.57
N TRP A 93 -10.32 16.72 3.59
CA TRP A 93 -11.79 16.56 3.58
C TRP A 93 -12.36 15.79 4.79
N TYR A 94 -11.56 15.00 5.49
CA TYR A 94 -11.94 14.29 6.73
C TYR A 94 -11.82 15.14 8.00
N LYS A 95 -11.31 16.38 7.90
CA LYS A 95 -11.29 17.39 8.97
C LYS A 95 -12.25 18.54 8.66
N LYS A 96 -13.49 18.24 8.26
CA LYS A 96 -14.57 19.23 8.28
C LYS A 96 -15.19 19.25 9.67
N GLU A 97 -15.13 20.42 10.31
CA GLU A 97 -15.84 20.72 11.58
C GLU A 97 -17.35 20.58 11.42
#